data_AF-A0A6P8SZ87-F1
#
_entry.id   AF-A0A6P8SZ87-F1
#
_cell.length_a   1.000
_cell.length_b   1.000
_cell.length_c   1.000
_cell.angle_alpha   90.00
_cell.angle_beta   90.00
_cell.angle_gamma   90.00
#
_symmetry.space_group_name_H-M   'P 1'
#
loop_
_entity.id
_entity.type
_entity.pdbx_description
1 polymer ?
#
loop_
_entity_poly.entity_id
_entity_poly.type
_entity_poly.pdbx_seq_one_letter_code
_entity_poly.pdbx_strand_id
1 'polypeptide(L)'
;MAMHRLSLLRPLLCQSLVVRSPLMVTSRVSAPLLYRNTPTSYPAACTRLYATKKAKAKAKGQSAKVNINSALVEDIISLDELQGEMTAVLNALKDDFTRNLSIRTQSGALDHIVVTTQDGKFPLNQLGQVSMKSPQLIMVNMSSFPEATAAAARALRESSMNLNPEVDGTIIKVPVPKVTREHRENLTKLAKQFGNKAKDSLRKVRSNAVTQVKKTKDAQSEDTLRLVEKQIQQMADNMALDIDKQLAAKTKELLG
;
A
#
# COMPACT_ATOMS: atom_id res chain seq x y z
N MET A 1 31.79 -5.02 50.03
CA MET A 1 31.56 -3.65 50.53
C MET A 1 30.39 -3.07 49.74
N ALA A 2 29.12 -3.31 50.08
CA ALA A 2 28.36 -2.92 51.28
C ALA A 2 27.98 -1.42 51.31
N MET A 3 26.68 -1.15 51.08
CA MET A 3 25.82 -0.09 51.66
C MET A 3 26.05 1.36 51.14
N HIS A 4 25.05 2.24 50.87
CA HIS A 4 23.85 2.58 51.65
C HIS A 4 22.81 3.43 50.85
N ARG A 5 21.51 3.10 51.05
CA ARG A 5 20.31 3.95 51.40
C ARG A 5 19.92 5.16 50.51
N LEU A 6 18.73 5.18 49.89
CA LEU A 6 17.34 5.40 50.38
C LEU A 6 16.99 6.85 50.78
N SER A 7 15.73 7.24 50.45
CA SER A 7 14.89 8.34 51.02
C SER A 7 14.97 9.70 50.28
N LEU A 8 13.93 10.51 49.97
CA LEU A 8 12.50 10.60 50.28
C LEU A 8 11.81 11.67 49.36
N LEU A 9 10.49 11.50 49.16
CA LEU A 9 9.39 12.50 49.09
C LEU A 9 9.21 13.55 47.96
N ARG A 10 7.97 13.53 47.41
CA ARG A 10 7.23 14.60 46.67
C ARG A 10 6.74 15.71 47.62
N PRO A 11 6.37 16.90 47.10
CA PRO A 11 4.95 17.31 46.98
C PRO A 11 4.63 18.06 45.66
N LEU A 12 3.50 17.81 44.98
CA LEU A 12 2.19 18.52 45.05
C LEU A 12 2.21 20.03 44.73
N LEU A 13 1.65 20.38 43.55
CA LEU A 13 0.97 21.64 43.14
C LEU A 13 0.35 21.30 41.76
N CYS A 14 -0.94 20.97 41.59
CA CYS A 14 -2.18 21.71 41.85
C CYS A 14 -2.20 23.10 41.16
N GLN A 15 -2.74 23.17 39.95
CA GLN A 15 -3.50 24.34 39.46
C GLN A 15 -4.37 23.98 38.23
N SER A 16 -5.69 24.09 38.45
CA SER A 16 -6.77 24.54 37.54
C SER A 16 -6.79 24.09 36.07
N LEU A 17 -7.74 23.22 35.68
CA LEU A 17 -9.08 23.59 35.19
C LEU A 17 -9.08 24.58 34.03
N VAL A 18 -9.42 24.13 32.81
CA VAL A 18 -10.59 24.62 32.02
C VAL A 18 -10.88 23.60 30.90
N VAL A 19 -12.06 22.99 31.01
CA VAL A 19 -12.74 22.20 29.96
C VAL A 19 -13.35 23.18 28.96
N ARG A 20 -13.12 23.00 27.66
CA ARG A 20 -13.83 23.72 26.59
C ARG A 20 -14.45 22.73 25.60
N SER A 21 -15.76 22.57 25.71
CA SER A 21 -16.65 21.95 24.72
C SER A 21 -17.41 23.05 23.95
N PRO A 22 -18.01 22.74 22.78
CA PRO A 22 -18.22 23.71 21.71
C PRO A 22 -19.56 24.48 21.80
N LEU A 23 -19.54 25.74 21.34
CA LEU A 23 -20.73 26.58 21.19
C LEU A 23 -21.40 26.35 19.83
N MET A 24 -22.65 25.94 19.86
CA MET A 24 -23.60 25.98 18.73
C MET A 24 -24.13 27.41 18.57
N VAL A 25 -24.00 27.97 17.37
CA VAL A 25 -24.57 29.28 17.00
C VAL A 25 -25.92 29.04 16.33
N THR A 26 -27.00 29.52 16.96
CA THR A 26 -28.29 29.71 16.29
C THR A 26 -28.61 31.20 16.30
N SER A 27 -28.60 31.84 15.13
CA SER A 27 -29.01 33.23 14.98
C SER A 27 -30.54 33.28 14.80
N ARG A 28 -31.22 33.90 15.76
CA ARG A 28 -32.59 34.38 15.62
C ARG A 28 -32.53 35.81 15.08
N VAL A 29 -33.07 36.04 13.89
CA VAL A 29 -33.31 37.39 13.37
C VAL A 29 -34.73 37.81 13.76
N SER A 30 -34.82 39.00 14.34
CA SER A 30 -36.02 39.71 14.78
C SER A 30 -36.47 40.68 13.68
N ALA A 31 -37.79 40.77 13.43
CA ALA A 31 -38.43 41.95 12.83
C ALA A 31 -39.98 41.86 12.93
N PRO A 32 -40.71 43.00 12.91
CA PRO A 32 -41.87 43.22 13.77
C PRO A 32 -43.24 43.28 13.07
N LEU A 33 -44.28 43.34 13.91
CA LEU A 33 -45.71 43.40 13.63
C LEU A 33 -46.14 44.58 12.74
N LEU A 34 -47.00 44.31 11.74
CA LEU A 34 -48.08 45.22 11.34
C LEU A 34 -49.36 44.44 10.96
N TYR A 35 -50.46 44.99 11.45
CA TYR A 35 -51.89 44.69 11.28
C TYR A 35 -52.34 44.35 9.84
N ARG A 36 -53.28 43.39 9.67
CA ARG A 36 -54.66 43.58 9.14
C ARG A 36 -55.31 42.23 8.74
N ASN A 37 -56.53 42.01 9.23
CA ASN A 37 -57.38 40.83 9.00
C ASN A 37 -57.93 40.74 7.57
N THR A 38 -57.81 39.55 6.92
CA THR A 38 -58.79 38.96 5.98
C THR A 38 -58.64 37.42 6.00
N PRO A 39 -59.73 36.62 5.95
CA PRO A 39 -59.65 35.17 5.94
C PRO A 39 -59.63 34.67 4.49
N THR A 40 -58.45 34.42 3.94
CA THR A 40 -58.33 33.68 2.66
C THR A 40 -57.98 32.24 2.97
N SER A 41 -58.89 31.32 2.68
CA SER A 41 -58.66 29.89 2.85
C SER A 41 -57.57 29.41 1.91
N TYR A 42 -56.41 29.02 2.45
CA TYR A 42 -55.42 28.25 1.72
C TYR A 42 -55.75 26.77 1.86
N PRO A 43 -55.71 25.96 0.78
CA PRO A 43 -55.96 24.53 0.88
C PRO A 43 -54.88 23.90 1.76
N ALA A 44 -55.29 23.10 2.74
CA ALA A 44 -54.38 22.31 3.56
C ALA A 44 -53.56 21.38 2.65
N ALA A 45 -52.29 21.72 2.43
CA ALA A 45 -51.36 20.82 1.75
C ALA A 45 -51.14 19.61 2.64
N CYS A 46 -51.78 18.48 2.30
CA CYS A 46 -51.59 17.20 2.95
C CYS A 46 -50.14 16.75 2.75
N THR A 47 -49.28 17.02 3.73
CA THR A 47 -47.89 16.63 3.70
C THR A 47 -47.81 15.15 4.01
N ARG A 48 -47.58 14.31 2.98
CA ARG A 48 -47.28 12.88 3.17
C ARG A 48 -45.93 12.76 3.87
N LEU A 49 -45.95 12.49 5.17
CA LEU A 49 -44.77 12.10 5.94
C LEU A 49 -44.34 10.69 5.51
N TYR A 50 -43.35 10.60 4.63
CA TYR A 50 -42.69 9.32 4.34
C TYR A 50 -41.86 8.89 5.55
N ALA A 51 -42.16 7.71 6.09
CA ALA A 51 -41.36 7.10 7.15
C ALA A 51 -39.92 6.88 6.65
N THR A 52 -38.95 7.56 7.25
CA THR A 52 -37.54 7.25 7.06
C THR A 52 -37.29 5.89 7.70
N LYS A 53 -36.99 4.87 6.88
CA LYS A 53 -36.49 3.60 7.40
C LYS A 53 -35.27 3.90 8.24
N LYS A 54 -35.32 3.57 9.54
CA LYS A 54 -34.17 3.52 10.44
C LYS A 54 -33.02 2.86 9.68
N ALA A 55 -31.98 3.62 9.38
CA ALA A 55 -30.77 3.07 8.79
C ALA A 55 -30.20 2.08 9.81
N LYS A 56 -30.41 0.77 9.58
CA LYS A 56 -29.60 -0.26 10.23
C LYS A 56 -28.18 -0.01 9.73
N ALA A 57 -27.38 0.69 10.53
CA ALA A 57 -25.94 0.67 10.39
C ALA A 57 -25.54 -0.81 10.45
N LYS A 58 -25.17 -1.37 9.30
CA LYS A 58 -24.55 -2.69 9.23
C LYS A 58 -23.22 -2.53 9.97
N ALA A 59 -23.22 -2.87 11.27
CA ALA A 59 -21.99 -3.16 11.96
C ALA A 59 -21.24 -4.16 11.09
N LYS A 60 -20.01 -3.82 10.71
CA LYS A 60 -19.12 -4.65 9.92
C LYS A 60 -18.77 -5.85 10.81
N GLY A 61 -19.68 -6.82 10.87
CA GLY A 61 -19.50 -8.03 11.65
C GLY A 61 -18.25 -8.70 11.13
N GLN A 62 -17.25 -8.86 12.00
CA GLN A 62 -16.22 -9.86 11.78
C GLN A 62 -16.98 -11.16 11.50
N SER A 63 -16.81 -11.70 10.29
CA SER A 63 -17.25 -13.05 9.98
C SER A 63 -16.68 -13.95 11.08
N ALA A 64 -17.58 -14.63 11.80
CA ALA A 64 -17.16 -15.60 12.80
C ALA A 64 -16.07 -16.49 12.20
N LYS A 65 -14.91 -16.57 12.86
CA LYS A 65 -13.81 -17.45 12.45
C LYS A 65 -14.41 -18.85 12.35
N VAL A 66 -14.55 -19.32 11.12
CA VAL A 66 -15.23 -20.58 10.84
C VAL A 66 -14.29 -21.68 11.34
N ASN A 67 -14.62 -22.25 12.50
CA ASN A 67 -13.87 -23.34 13.10
C ASN A 67 -14.39 -24.64 12.47
N ILE A 68 -13.79 -25.07 11.36
CA ILE A 68 -14.12 -26.34 10.70
C ILE A 68 -13.06 -27.38 11.04
N ASN A 69 -13.50 -28.62 11.18
CA ASN A 69 -12.63 -29.80 11.25
C ASN A 69 -11.80 -29.89 9.94
N SER A 70 -10.51 -29.58 10.02
CA SER A 70 -9.59 -29.54 8.87
C SER A 70 -9.60 -30.83 8.05
N ALA A 71 -9.70 -31.98 8.73
CA ALA A 71 -9.70 -33.31 8.11
C ALA A 71 -10.81 -33.53 7.06
N LEU A 72 -12.02 -32.97 7.25
CA LEU A 72 -13.11 -33.12 6.28
C LEU A 72 -12.96 -32.24 5.04
N VAL A 73 -12.10 -31.21 5.12
CA VAL A 73 -11.87 -30.25 4.05
C VAL A 73 -10.72 -30.68 3.17
N GLU A 74 -9.68 -31.29 3.77
CA GLU A 74 -8.49 -31.82 3.10
C GLU A 74 -8.84 -32.88 2.03
N ASP A 75 -9.86 -33.71 2.26
CA ASP A 75 -10.31 -34.73 1.29
C ASP A 75 -10.95 -34.13 0.03
N ILE A 76 -11.43 -32.88 0.09
CA ILE A 76 -12.14 -32.21 -1.02
C ILE A 76 -11.17 -31.32 -1.80
N ILE A 77 -10.37 -30.52 -1.09
CA ILE A 77 -9.36 -29.62 -1.65
C ILE A 77 -8.18 -29.49 -0.69
N SER A 78 -6.97 -29.58 -1.23
CA SER A 78 -5.73 -29.23 -0.55
C SER A 78 -5.69 -27.73 -0.20
N LEU A 79 -6.00 -27.40 1.06
CA LEU A 79 -5.97 -26.01 1.55
C LEU A 79 -4.58 -25.39 1.48
N ASP A 80 -3.53 -26.18 1.70
CA ASP A 80 -2.14 -25.73 1.65
C ASP A 80 -1.72 -25.31 0.24
N GLU A 81 -2.15 -26.05 -0.78
CA GLU A 81 -1.89 -25.69 -2.19
C GLU A 81 -2.60 -24.39 -2.55
N LEU A 82 -3.87 -24.25 -2.17
CA LEU A 82 -4.63 -23.02 -2.39
C LEU A 82 -3.98 -21.82 -1.68
N GLN A 83 -3.49 -22.00 -0.45
CA GLN A 83 -2.74 -20.98 0.27
C GLN A 83 -1.41 -20.67 -0.43
N GLY A 84 -0.71 -21.68 -0.96
CA GLY A 84 0.48 -21.52 -1.79
C GLY A 84 0.22 -20.66 -3.04
N GLU A 85 -0.86 -20.93 -3.77
CA GLU A 85 -1.25 -20.14 -4.94
C GLU A 85 -1.59 -18.69 -4.56
N MET A 86 -2.37 -18.48 -3.49
CA MET A 86 -2.71 -17.13 -3.03
C MET A 86 -1.48 -16.34 -2.56
N THR A 87 -0.55 -16.99 -1.85
CA THR A 87 0.70 -16.36 -1.41
C THR A 87 1.63 -16.08 -2.58
N ALA A 88 1.65 -16.92 -3.62
CA ALA A 88 2.37 -16.65 -4.86
C ALA A 88 1.86 -15.36 -5.55
N VAL A 89 0.55 -15.12 -5.56
CA VAL A 89 -0.02 -13.85 -6.07
C VAL A 89 0.48 -12.65 -5.26
N LEU A 90 0.54 -12.77 -3.93
CA LEU A 90 1.09 -11.71 -3.08
C LEU A 90 2.59 -11.48 -3.32
N ASN A 91 3.37 -12.53 -3.51
CA ASN A 91 4.81 -12.41 -3.77
C ASN A 91 5.07 -11.76 -5.14
N ALA A 92 4.32 -12.15 -6.17
CA ALA A 92 4.38 -11.51 -7.48
C ALA A 92 4.06 -10.00 -7.40
N LEU A 93 3.08 -9.60 -6.58
CA LEU A 93 2.76 -8.19 -6.35
C LEU A 93 3.92 -7.43 -5.68
N LYS A 94 4.58 -8.03 -4.67
CA LYS A 94 5.75 -7.43 -4.02
C LYS A 94 6.92 -7.25 -4.98
N ASP A 95 7.14 -8.24 -5.85
CA ASP A 95 8.19 -8.18 -6.86
C ASP A 95 7.91 -7.08 -7.89
N ASP A 96 6.66 -6.99 -8.38
CA ASP A 96 6.22 -5.93 -9.28
C ASP A 96 6.40 -4.53 -8.67
N PHE A 97 6.11 -4.39 -7.36
CA PHE A 97 6.35 -3.14 -6.63
C PHE A 97 7.83 -2.80 -6.49
N THR A 98 8.67 -3.79 -6.19
CA THR A 98 10.11 -3.57 -6.00
C THR A 98 10.79 -3.18 -7.31
N ARG A 99 10.38 -3.78 -8.43
CA ARG A 99 10.95 -3.53 -9.75
C ARG A 99 10.49 -2.20 -10.37
N ASN A 100 9.22 -1.85 -10.24
CA ASN A 100 8.64 -0.74 -11.01
C ASN A 100 8.38 0.55 -10.20
N LEU A 101 8.26 0.47 -8.86
CA LEU A 101 7.76 1.58 -8.05
C LEU A 101 8.82 2.22 -7.13
N SER A 102 10.09 2.21 -7.54
CA SER A 102 11.14 2.86 -6.75
C SER A 102 11.18 4.38 -7.02
N ILE A 103 11.03 5.18 -5.96
CA ILE A 103 11.21 6.64 -6.00
C ILE A 103 12.69 7.02 -5.93
N ARG A 104 13.45 6.21 -5.19
CA ARG A 104 14.87 6.45 -4.90
C ARG A 104 15.69 5.65 -5.87
N THR A 105 16.73 6.28 -6.42
CA THR A 105 17.77 5.54 -7.14
C THR A 105 18.52 4.71 -6.11
N GLN A 106 18.27 3.40 -6.10
CA GLN A 106 19.08 2.47 -5.32
C GLN A 106 20.47 2.38 -5.95
N SER A 107 21.50 2.09 -5.17
CA SER A 107 22.86 1.90 -5.70
C SER A 107 22.88 0.86 -6.84
N GLY A 108 22.07 -0.20 -6.72
CA GLY A 108 21.96 -1.24 -7.73
C GLY A 108 21.29 -0.83 -9.05
N ALA A 109 20.67 0.35 -9.14
CA ALA A 109 20.05 0.81 -10.39
C ALA A 109 21.08 1.03 -11.51
N LEU A 110 22.33 1.34 -11.15
CA LEU A 110 23.41 1.58 -12.11
C LEU A 110 24.18 0.30 -12.49
N ASP A 111 23.98 -0.80 -11.75
CA ASP A 111 24.76 -2.04 -11.92
C ASP A 111 24.49 -2.71 -13.28
N HIS A 112 23.29 -2.54 -13.82
CA HIS A 112 22.87 -3.13 -15.10
C HIS A 112 23.37 -2.34 -16.33
N ILE A 113 24.00 -1.18 -16.13
CA ILE A 113 24.51 -0.36 -17.23
C ILE A 113 25.75 -1.04 -17.81
N VAL A 114 25.67 -1.36 -19.11
CA VAL A 114 26.76 -2.00 -19.84
C VAL A 114 27.71 -0.92 -20.35
N VAL A 115 28.97 -1.03 -19.96
CA VAL A 115 30.08 -0.17 -20.39
C VAL A 115 30.86 -0.89 -21.48
N THR A 116 31.10 -0.20 -22.60
CA THR A 116 31.95 -0.72 -23.67
C THR A 116 33.39 -0.23 -23.46
N THR A 117 34.27 -1.14 -23.06
CA THR A 117 35.71 -0.91 -22.90
C THR A 117 36.48 -1.49 -24.10
N GLN A 118 37.81 -1.30 -24.14
CA GLN A 118 38.66 -1.85 -25.20
C GLN A 118 38.64 -3.39 -25.22
N ASP A 119 38.54 -4.01 -24.04
CA ASP A 119 38.57 -5.47 -23.87
C ASP A 119 37.20 -6.15 -24.09
N GLY A 120 36.13 -5.36 -24.32
CA GLY A 120 34.78 -5.87 -24.48
C GLY A 120 33.71 -5.09 -23.72
N LYS A 121 32.53 -5.69 -23.57
CA LYS A 121 31.38 -5.10 -22.87
C LYS A 121 31.23 -5.70 -21.49
N PHE A 122 31.27 -4.87 -20.46
CA PHE A 122 31.13 -5.30 -19.06
C PHE A 122 30.08 -4.45 -18.33
N PRO A 123 29.34 -5.03 -17.37
CA PRO A 123 28.46 -4.26 -16.50
C PRO A 123 29.28 -3.35 -15.57
N LEU A 124 28.72 -2.19 -15.23
CA LEU A 124 29.39 -1.19 -14.39
C LEU A 124 29.85 -1.74 -13.03
N ASN A 125 29.08 -2.66 -12.44
CA ASN A 125 29.39 -3.29 -11.14
C ASN A 125 30.71 -4.09 -11.15
N GLN A 126 31.14 -4.61 -12.31
CA GLN A 126 32.42 -5.32 -12.41
C GLN A 126 33.62 -4.39 -12.54
N LEU A 127 33.41 -3.20 -13.12
CA LEU A 127 34.48 -2.25 -13.42
C LEU A 127 34.74 -1.29 -12.26
N GLY A 128 33.74 -1.03 -11.41
CA GLY A 128 33.87 -0.10 -10.30
C GLY A 128 32.86 -0.32 -9.19
N GLN A 129 33.15 0.29 -8.04
CA GLN A 129 32.30 0.20 -6.85
C GLN A 129 31.30 1.35 -6.84
N VAL A 130 30.00 1.02 -6.86
CA VAL A 130 28.92 2.01 -6.74
C VAL A 130 28.58 2.24 -5.26
N SER A 131 28.63 3.49 -4.82
CA SER A 131 28.32 3.89 -3.45
C SER A 131 27.40 5.11 -3.43
N MET A 132 26.42 5.14 -2.53
CA MET A 132 25.51 6.26 -2.38
C MET A 132 26.02 7.17 -1.25
N LYS A 133 26.48 8.39 -1.59
CA LYS A 133 26.95 9.36 -0.60
C LYS A 133 25.80 10.19 -0.01
N SER A 134 24.82 10.52 -0.85
CA SER A 134 23.60 11.25 -0.51
C SER A 134 22.47 10.75 -1.42
N PRO A 135 21.18 10.86 -1.05
CA PRO A 135 20.06 10.47 -1.91
C PRO A 135 20.03 11.17 -3.29
N GLN A 136 20.76 12.28 -3.44
CA GLN A 136 20.88 13.05 -4.69
C GLN A 136 22.26 12.88 -5.36
N LEU A 137 23.20 12.16 -4.74
CA LEU A 137 24.56 12.02 -5.25
C LEU A 137 25.06 10.57 -5.08
N ILE A 138 25.21 9.90 -6.21
CA ILE A 138 25.84 8.58 -6.29
C ILE A 138 27.31 8.77 -6.70
N MET A 139 28.20 8.02 -6.08
CA MET A 139 29.62 8.01 -6.40
C MET A 139 29.99 6.63 -6.95
N VAL A 140 30.57 6.59 -8.14
CA VAL A 140 31.15 5.39 -8.73
C VAL A 140 32.65 5.51 -8.66
N ASN A 141 33.30 4.57 -7.97
CA ASN A 141 34.75 4.53 -7.84
C ASN A 141 35.31 3.53 -8.86
N MET A 142 36.11 4.03 -9.81
CA MET A 142 36.73 3.26 -10.90
C MET A 142 38.23 3.02 -10.66
N SER A 143 38.69 3.04 -9.41
CA SER A 143 40.12 2.89 -9.05
C SER A 143 40.77 1.61 -9.58
N SER A 144 40.00 0.55 -9.83
CA SER A 144 40.45 -0.70 -10.44
C SER A 144 40.82 -0.56 -11.92
N PHE A 145 40.11 0.29 -12.66
CA PHE A 145 40.26 0.45 -14.12
C PHE A 145 40.12 1.93 -14.51
N PRO A 146 41.16 2.76 -14.26
CA PRO A 146 41.10 4.19 -14.50
C PRO A 146 40.87 4.53 -15.99
N GLU A 147 41.37 3.72 -16.91
CA GLU A 147 41.16 3.87 -18.36
C GLU A 147 39.69 3.71 -18.80
N ALA A 148 38.90 2.93 -18.05
CA ALA A 148 37.48 2.70 -18.32
C ALA A 148 36.59 3.86 -17.83
N THR A 149 37.12 4.83 -17.08
CA THR A 149 36.34 5.93 -16.47
C THR A 149 35.60 6.76 -17.52
N ALA A 150 36.26 7.09 -18.64
CA ALA A 150 35.64 7.87 -19.71
C ALA A 150 34.52 7.09 -20.42
N ALA A 151 34.70 5.78 -20.60
CA ALA A 151 33.68 4.90 -21.18
C ALA A 151 32.48 4.77 -20.24
N ALA A 152 32.72 4.60 -18.94
CA ALA A 152 31.66 4.54 -17.92
C ALA A 152 30.84 5.85 -17.86
N ALA A 153 31.50 7.01 -17.93
CA ALA A 153 30.81 8.30 -17.97
C ALA A 153 29.94 8.48 -19.23
N ARG A 154 30.38 7.96 -20.39
CA ARG A 154 29.54 7.95 -21.61
C ARG A 154 28.36 7.00 -21.47
N ALA A 155 28.57 5.77 -21.00
CA ALA A 155 27.52 4.79 -20.79
C ALA A 155 26.45 5.29 -19.80
N LEU A 156 26.85 5.97 -18.73
CA LEU A 156 25.93 6.58 -17.76
C LEU A 156 25.09 7.70 -18.39
N ARG A 157 25.66 8.50 -19.30
CA ARG A 157 24.94 9.57 -20.02
C ARG A 157 23.96 9.01 -21.05
N GLU A 158 24.34 7.93 -21.74
CA GLU A 158 23.51 7.25 -22.75
C GLU A 158 22.45 6.32 -22.13
N SER A 159 22.54 6.04 -20.83
CA SER A 159 21.57 5.21 -20.12
C SER A 159 20.16 5.82 -20.15
N SER A 160 19.15 4.96 -20.00
CA SER A 160 17.72 5.34 -19.97
C SER A 160 17.36 6.31 -18.83
N MET A 161 18.30 6.58 -17.91
CA MET A 161 18.12 7.47 -16.77
C MET A 161 18.51 8.93 -17.06
N ASN A 162 19.10 9.24 -18.23
CA ASN A 162 19.48 10.60 -18.66
C ASN A 162 20.23 11.40 -17.56
N LEU A 163 21.19 10.75 -16.91
CA LEU A 163 21.96 11.36 -15.83
C LEU A 163 23.14 12.16 -16.39
N ASN A 164 23.59 13.20 -15.67
CA ASN A 164 24.75 14.00 -16.06
C ASN A 164 25.97 13.69 -15.16
N PRO A 165 26.79 12.68 -15.48
CA PRO A 165 27.94 12.32 -14.68
C PRO A 165 29.07 13.36 -14.77
N GLU A 166 29.65 13.71 -13.63
CA GLU A 166 30.84 14.55 -13.48
C GLU A 166 32.02 13.67 -13.09
N VAL A 167 33.11 13.76 -13.86
CA VAL A 167 34.31 12.93 -13.64
C VAL A 167 35.34 13.73 -12.84
N ASP A 168 35.83 13.15 -11.75
CA ASP A 168 36.84 13.69 -10.85
C ASP A 168 37.95 12.66 -10.66
N GLY A 169 38.91 12.66 -11.61
CA GLY A 169 39.97 11.64 -11.67
C GLY A 169 39.40 10.24 -11.87
N THR A 170 39.52 9.40 -10.83
CA THR A 170 39.02 8.00 -10.81
C THR A 170 37.61 7.86 -10.21
N ILE A 171 36.98 8.97 -9.80
CA ILE A 171 35.67 8.99 -9.16
C ILE A 171 34.67 9.68 -10.10
N ILE A 172 33.53 9.05 -10.33
CA ILE A 172 32.41 9.62 -11.10
C ILE A 172 31.29 10.00 -10.14
N LYS A 173 30.94 11.30 -10.11
CA LYS A 173 29.82 11.84 -9.35
C LYS A 173 28.60 11.87 -10.26
N VAL A 174 27.53 11.18 -9.86
CA VAL A 174 26.29 11.11 -10.61
C VAL A 174 25.19 11.83 -9.80
N PRO A 175 24.88 13.10 -10.13
CA PRO A 175 23.77 13.81 -9.53
C PRO A 175 22.45 13.23 -10.03
N VAL A 176 21.59 12.84 -9.09
CA VAL A 176 20.24 12.34 -9.37
C VAL A 176 19.25 13.50 -9.28
N PRO A 177 18.49 13.79 -10.35
CA PRO A 177 17.44 14.81 -10.31
C PRO A 177 16.39 14.52 -9.24
N LYS A 178 15.82 15.58 -8.66
CA LYS A 178 14.71 15.42 -7.71
C LYS A 178 13.47 14.92 -8.45
N VAL A 179 12.84 13.88 -7.92
CA VAL A 179 11.54 13.40 -8.41
C VAL A 179 10.46 14.47 -8.22
N THR A 180 9.79 14.83 -9.30
CA THR A 180 8.67 15.78 -9.27
C THR A 180 7.41 15.14 -8.68
N ARG A 181 6.47 15.98 -8.22
CA ARG A 181 5.18 15.50 -7.70
C ARG A 181 4.39 14.73 -8.76
N GLU A 182 4.39 15.20 -10.01
CA GLU A 182 3.73 14.53 -11.14
C GLU A 182 4.25 13.11 -11.35
N HIS A 183 5.57 12.91 -11.22
CA HIS A 183 6.18 11.59 -11.32
C HIS A 183 5.70 10.66 -10.18
N ARG A 184 5.66 11.15 -8.94
CA ARG A 184 5.12 10.39 -7.79
C ARG A 184 3.64 10.01 -7.97
N GLU A 185 2.85 10.92 -8.53
CA GLU A 185 1.43 10.67 -8.85
C GLU A 185 1.29 9.61 -9.95
N ASN A 186 2.16 9.61 -10.96
CA ASN A 186 2.18 8.58 -12.01
C ASN A 186 2.59 7.20 -11.45
N LEU A 187 3.61 7.13 -10.58
CA LEU A 187 3.97 5.89 -9.89
C LEU A 187 2.80 5.37 -9.02
N THR A 188 2.06 6.27 -8.38
CA THR A 188 0.88 5.89 -7.58
C THR A 188 -0.24 5.30 -8.46
N LYS A 189 -0.44 5.83 -9.67
CA LYS A 189 -1.39 5.25 -10.64
C LYS A 189 -0.96 3.85 -11.07
N LEU A 190 0.32 3.65 -11.35
CA LEU A 190 0.88 2.33 -11.69
C LEU A 190 0.72 1.33 -10.53
N ALA A 191 0.97 1.77 -9.29
CA ALA A 191 0.76 0.94 -8.10
C ALA A 191 -0.67 0.41 -8.01
N LYS A 192 -1.66 1.27 -8.28
CA LYS A 192 -3.08 0.87 -8.32
C LYS A 192 -3.36 -0.15 -9.43
N GLN A 193 -2.74 0.00 -10.61
CA GLN A 193 -2.90 -0.96 -11.70
C GLN A 193 -2.37 -2.35 -11.31
N PHE A 194 -1.19 -2.43 -10.69
CA PHE A 194 -0.65 -3.70 -10.18
C PHE A 194 -1.52 -4.30 -9.07
N GLY A 195 -2.03 -3.46 -8.15
CA GLY A 195 -2.98 -3.91 -7.12
C GLY A 195 -4.25 -4.51 -7.72
N ASN A 196 -4.80 -3.90 -8.78
CA ASN A 196 -5.97 -4.43 -9.48
C ASN A 196 -5.65 -5.77 -10.18
N LYS A 197 -4.50 -5.86 -10.85
CA LYS A 197 -4.04 -7.10 -11.48
C LYS A 197 -3.90 -8.25 -10.47
N ALA A 198 -3.33 -7.99 -9.29
CA ALA A 198 -3.23 -8.98 -8.23
C ALA A 198 -4.59 -9.42 -7.69
N LYS A 199 -5.54 -8.48 -7.51
CA LYS A 199 -6.92 -8.80 -7.14
C LYS A 199 -7.63 -9.66 -8.19
N ASP A 200 -7.41 -9.39 -9.47
CA ASP A 200 -7.97 -10.19 -10.56
C ASP A 200 -7.37 -11.60 -10.59
N SER A 201 -6.06 -11.74 -10.37
CA SER A 201 -5.42 -13.06 -10.19
C SER A 201 -5.97 -13.81 -8.98
N LEU A 202 -6.15 -13.15 -7.83
CA LEU A 202 -6.76 -13.74 -6.64
C LEU A 202 -8.20 -14.23 -6.91
N ARG A 203 -8.98 -13.44 -7.67
CA ARG A 203 -10.33 -13.85 -8.10
C ARG A 203 -10.31 -15.09 -8.97
N LYS A 204 -9.33 -15.22 -9.89
CA LYS A 204 -9.17 -16.41 -10.74
C LYS A 204 -8.86 -17.65 -9.90
N VAL A 205 -7.88 -17.56 -8.99
CA VAL A 205 -7.52 -18.65 -8.05
C VAL A 205 -8.75 -19.11 -7.25
N ARG A 206 -9.47 -18.15 -6.64
CA ARG A 206 -10.69 -18.45 -5.89
C ARG A 206 -11.76 -19.11 -6.77
N SER A 207 -12.01 -18.60 -7.97
CA SER A 207 -13.01 -19.16 -8.90
C SER A 207 -12.65 -20.58 -9.34
N ASN A 208 -11.36 -20.86 -9.56
CA ASN A 208 -10.87 -22.19 -9.89
C ASN A 208 -11.10 -23.16 -8.73
N ALA A 209 -10.74 -22.77 -7.51
CA ALA A 209 -10.97 -23.57 -6.31
C ALA A 209 -12.47 -23.86 -6.10
N VAL A 210 -13.33 -22.85 -6.20
CA VAL A 210 -14.79 -23.05 -6.10
C VAL A 210 -15.32 -23.97 -7.21
N THR A 211 -14.76 -23.90 -8.42
CA THR A 211 -15.14 -24.79 -9.51
C THR A 211 -14.73 -26.23 -9.24
N GLN A 212 -13.58 -26.47 -8.58
CA GLN A 212 -13.17 -27.81 -8.13
C GLN A 212 -14.11 -28.36 -7.06
N VAL A 213 -14.45 -27.57 -6.03
CA VAL A 213 -15.45 -27.96 -4.99
C VAL A 213 -16.79 -28.34 -5.63
N LYS A 214 -17.20 -27.60 -6.67
CA LYS A 214 -18.47 -27.87 -7.36
C LYS A 214 -18.46 -29.13 -8.22
N LYS A 215 -17.30 -29.69 -8.57
CA LYS A 215 -17.20 -30.97 -9.30
C LYS A 215 -17.38 -32.18 -8.39
N THR A 216 -17.07 -32.05 -7.10
CA THR A 216 -17.19 -33.13 -6.10
C THR A 216 -18.58 -33.20 -5.45
N LYS A 217 -19.58 -32.56 -6.07
CA LYS A 217 -20.95 -32.46 -5.52
C LYS A 217 -21.65 -33.80 -5.34
N ASP A 218 -21.40 -34.75 -6.22
CA ASP A 218 -22.08 -36.06 -6.20
C ASP A 218 -21.53 -36.99 -5.12
N ALA A 219 -20.32 -36.71 -4.61
CA ALA A 219 -19.61 -37.55 -3.64
C ALA A 219 -19.74 -37.07 -2.19
N GLN A 220 -20.11 -35.80 -1.96
CA GLN A 220 -20.10 -35.17 -0.62
C GLN A 220 -21.43 -34.49 -0.28
N SER A 221 -21.69 -34.31 1.02
CA SER A 221 -22.87 -33.60 1.52
C SER A 221 -22.90 -32.13 1.08
N GLU A 222 -24.09 -31.59 0.79
CA GLU A 222 -24.24 -30.18 0.43
C GLU A 222 -23.79 -29.24 1.54
N ASP A 223 -23.99 -29.64 2.80
CA ASP A 223 -23.58 -28.84 3.96
C ASP A 223 -22.06 -28.73 4.08
N THR A 224 -21.32 -29.82 3.79
CA THR A 224 -19.85 -29.78 3.79
C THR A 224 -19.31 -28.89 2.68
N LEU A 225 -19.89 -28.95 1.48
CA LEU A 225 -19.47 -28.10 0.36
C LEU A 225 -19.68 -26.61 0.66
N ARG A 226 -20.82 -26.26 1.29
CA ARG A 226 -21.10 -24.88 1.72
C ARG A 226 -20.10 -24.39 2.78
N LEU A 227 -19.60 -25.27 3.64
CA LEU A 227 -18.56 -24.94 4.62
C LEU A 227 -17.21 -24.68 3.93
N VAL A 228 -16.81 -25.53 2.98
CA VAL A 228 -15.57 -25.34 2.21
C VAL A 228 -15.61 -24.05 1.39
N GLU A 229 -16.72 -23.76 0.71
CA GLU A 229 -16.87 -22.49 -0.03
C GLU A 229 -16.74 -21.27 0.88
N LYS A 230 -17.30 -21.31 2.10
CA LYS A 230 -17.12 -20.25 3.10
C LYS A 230 -15.67 -20.10 3.53
N GLN A 231 -14.93 -21.20 3.69
CA GLN A 231 -13.53 -21.18 4.08
C GLN A 231 -12.64 -20.57 2.98
N ILE A 232 -12.82 -21.02 1.72
CA ILE A 232 -12.15 -20.44 0.55
C ILE A 232 -12.41 -18.93 0.46
N GLN A 233 -13.65 -18.51 0.71
CA GLN A 233 -14.02 -17.10 0.70
C GLN A 233 -13.33 -16.33 1.83
N GLN A 234 -13.25 -16.87 3.05
CA GLN A 234 -12.53 -16.24 4.16
C GLN A 234 -11.03 -16.10 3.88
N MET A 235 -10.40 -17.12 3.31
CA MET A 235 -8.99 -17.07 2.91
C MET A 235 -8.75 -15.97 1.86
N ALA A 236 -9.61 -15.91 0.84
CA ALA A 236 -9.53 -14.88 -0.20
C ALA A 236 -9.75 -13.46 0.36
N ASP A 237 -10.70 -13.29 1.29
CA ASP A 237 -10.97 -11.99 1.93
C ASP A 237 -9.77 -11.53 2.76
N ASN A 238 -9.13 -12.43 3.50
CA ASN A 238 -7.91 -12.12 4.25
C ASN A 238 -6.77 -11.70 3.32
N MET A 239 -6.54 -12.43 2.23
CA MET A 239 -5.51 -12.09 1.25
C MET A 239 -5.81 -10.77 0.52
N ALA A 240 -7.09 -10.48 0.24
CA ALA A 240 -7.49 -9.19 -0.33
C ALA A 240 -7.18 -8.02 0.61
N LEU A 241 -7.40 -8.18 1.92
CA LEU A 241 -7.00 -7.18 2.91
C LEU A 241 -5.48 -6.98 2.95
N ASP A 242 -4.70 -8.04 2.80
CA ASP A 242 -3.24 -7.93 2.78
C ASP A 242 -2.72 -7.25 1.51
N ILE A 243 -3.34 -7.50 0.35
CA ILE A 243 -3.09 -6.73 -0.88
C ILE A 243 -3.38 -5.24 -0.64
N ASP A 244 -4.52 -4.91 -0.03
CA ASP A 244 -4.90 -3.52 0.25
C ASP A 244 -3.94 -2.84 1.24
N LYS A 245 -3.48 -3.56 2.27
CA LYS A 245 -2.46 -3.05 3.20
C LYS A 245 -1.15 -2.75 2.48
N GLN A 246 -0.68 -3.64 1.62
CA GLN A 246 0.56 -3.43 0.86
C GLN A 246 0.44 -2.27 -0.11
N LEU A 247 -0.70 -2.16 -0.81
CA LEU A 247 -0.96 -1.05 -1.72
C LEU A 247 -1.01 0.29 -0.97
N ALA A 248 -1.66 0.34 0.19
CA ALA A 248 -1.72 1.54 1.02
C ALA A 248 -0.34 1.94 1.58
N ALA A 249 0.43 0.96 2.06
CA ALA A 249 1.79 1.18 2.53
C ALA A 249 2.68 1.74 1.41
N LYS A 250 2.63 1.15 0.21
CA LYS A 250 3.38 1.63 -0.95
C LYS A 250 2.90 2.99 -1.44
N THR A 251 1.60 3.25 -1.47
CA THR A 251 1.06 4.56 -1.84
C THR A 251 1.53 5.65 -0.86
N LYS A 252 1.57 5.34 0.43
CA LYS A 252 2.09 6.26 1.45
C LYS A 252 3.59 6.52 1.27
N GLU A 253 4.37 5.49 0.92
CA GLU A 253 5.79 5.63 0.58
C GLU A 253 5.99 6.53 -0.65
N LEU A 254 5.16 6.37 -1.69
CA LEU A 254 5.22 7.14 -2.94
C LEU A 254 4.90 8.63 -2.77
N LEU A 255 3.92 8.95 -1.92
CA LEU A 255 3.43 10.32 -1.73
C LEU A 255 4.10 11.07 -0.56
N GLY A 256 4.61 10.33 0.43
CA GLY A 256 5.32 10.87 1.60
C GLY A 256 6.60 11.60 1.24
#